data_AF-A0A4U3KSJ9-F1
#
_entry.id   AF-A0A4U3KSJ9-F1
#
_cell.length_a   1.000
_cell.length_b   1.000
_cell.length_c   1.000
_cell.angle_alpha   90.00
_cell.angle_beta   90.00
_cell.angle_gamma   90.00
#
_symmetry.space_group_name_H-M   'P 1'
#
loop_
_entity.id
_entity.type
_entity.pdbx_description
1 polymer ?
#
loop_
_entity_poly.entity_id
_entity_poly.type
_entity_poly.pdbx_seq_one_letter_code
_entity_poly.pdbx_strand_id
1 'polypeptide(L)'
;MEYQYYADKYYDFGLKPTCLSYLKTKFNISEQNPEKAPCHSWRRWQVKRPLKEEINNLPWNFANGVGTVLGLFHRCIDIDNCNDDNILKDALIVLGLPENYEWAVKTPNGYHIHLWADYTLPFITNKELNEGVLSLNPNLEYKNKLSRIELRWANHAVLPPTKLNGKSYHFMFVDFPSKGPSYISLYNTFRYITKFCGSYERYSDCEIGTYQLKKLLFECTSNSQSYNPDLVIYDASSEEKQILYEGTGVRSYSESAPLFIDIETNGLIKDYLDYNSYPNIIQISYCFGLSSEITSHYIKHDNISLSKEIQSLTGITEENLLKEGVDFNYALLMLTSSRRNENIPIVCHNTDFDIGVLDIEHLRMVGRLSKKYNSYRSENPFRNGCQIYCTMKKFSQLFGGKYPKLYEMYEQLFKEDAPKNLHNAKIDVEILRDCFYLMNLYGYIKFDEHKGLIENA
;
A
#
# COMPACT_ATOMS: atom_id res chain seq x y z
N MET A 1 22.63 3.52 -22.16
CA MET A 1 23.72 3.33 -21.19
C MET A 1 23.77 4.43 -20.12
N GLU A 2 23.71 5.72 -20.47
CA GLU A 2 23.73 6.81 -19.47
C GLU A 2 22.61 6.72 -18.42
N TYR A 3 21.34 6.59 -18.83
CA TYR A 3 20.22 6.52 -17.88
C TYR A 3 20.23 5.27 -16.98
N GLN A 4 20.83 4.17 -17.45
CA GLN A 4 21.00 2.96 -16.64
C GLN A 4 21.92 3.23 -15.44
N TYR A 5 23.02 3.96 -15.66
CA TYR A 5 23.93 4.36 -14.59
C TYR A 5 23.22 5.21 -13.52
N TYR A 6 22.36 6.16 -13.93
CA TYR A 6 21.57 6.94 -12.98
C TYR A 6 20.51 6.10 -12.28
N ALA A 7 19.83 5.19 -13.00
CA ALA A 7 18.89 4.26 -12.41
C ALA A 7 19.54 3.40 -11.33
N ASP A 8 20.76 2.92 -11.55
CA ASP A 8 21.49 2.14 -10.57
C ASP A 8 21.74 2.93 -9.28
N LYS A 9 22.20 4.17 -9.40
CA LYS A 9 22.38 5.06 -8.25
C LYS A 9 21.08 5.35 -7.51
N TYR A 10 19.99 5.58 -8.24
CA TYR A 10 18.68 5.78 -7.62
C TYR A 10 18.19 4.55 -6.87
N TYR A 11 18.42 3.37 -7.42
CA TYR A 11 18.09 2.12 -6.74
C TYR A 11 18.88 1.95 -5.43
N ASP A 12 20.14 2.36 -5.40
CA ASP A 12 20.98 2.30 -4.19
C ASP A 12 20.47 3.25 -3.09
N PHE A 13 19.83 4.35 -3.48
CA PHE A 13 19.08 5.25 -2.57
C PHE A 13 17.69 4.74 -2.17
N GLY A 14 17.31 3.53 -2.60
CA GLY A 14 16.02 2.92 -2.27
C GLY A 14 14.86 3.38 -3.14
N LEU A 15 15.12 4.12 -4.22
CA LEU A 15 14.10 4.45 -5.21
C LEU A 15 13.84 3.26 -6.14
N LYS A 16 12.80 3.40 -6.97
CA LYS A 16 12.30 2.34 -7.85
C LYS A 16 12.35 2.87 -9.28
N PRO A 17 13.56 2.94 -9.87
CA PRO A 17 13.79 3.65 -11.12
C PRO A 17 13.05 2.98 -12.27
N THR A 18 12.56 3.79 -13.21
CA THR A 18 11.86 3.32 -14.41
C THR A 18 12.48 3.90 -15.67
N CYS A 19 12.39 3.13 -16.75
CA CYS A 19 12.86 3.56 -18.06
C CYS A 19 11.77 4.38 -18.76
N LEU A 20 12.06 5.65 -19.03
CA LEU A 20 11.21 6.52 -19.84
C LEU A 20 11.70 6.51 -21.28
N SER A 21 10.79 6.34 -22.23
CA SER A 21 11.12 6.21 -23.64
C SER A 21 9.96 6.72 -24.50
N TYR A 22 10.27 7.16 -25.71
CA TYR A 22 9.27 7.42 -26.74
C TYR A 22 8.62 6.15 -27.31
N LEU A 23 9.10 4.96 -26.93
CA LEU A 23 8.45 3.70 -27.26
C LEU A 23 7.04 3.64 -26.68
N LYS A 24 6.05 3.48 -27.56
CA LYS A 24 4.66 3.24 -27.17
C LYS A 24 4.44 1.76 -26.91
N THR A 25 3.97 1.44 -25.72
CA THR A 25 3.72 0.08 -25.23
C THR A 25 2.34 0.02 -24.57
N LYS A 26 1.87 -1.18 -24.20
CA LYS A 26 0.63 -1.34 -23.43
C LYS A 26 0.63 -0.57 -22.09
N PHE A 27 1.81 -0.20 -21.58
CA PHE A 27 1.98 0.43 -20.27
C PHE A 27 1.92 1.97 -20.28
N ASN A 28 2.14 2.62 -21.42
CA ASN A 28 2.15 4.08 -21.51
C ASN A 28 1.24 4.66 -22.62
N ILE A 29 0.73 3.84 -23.55
CA ILE A 29 -0.01 4.36 -24.70
C ILE A 29 -1.33 5.05 -24.32
N SER A 30 -1.94 4.66 -23.20
CA SER A 30 -3.18 5.25 -22.68
C SER A 30 -2.94 6.41 -21.71
N GLU A 31 -1.69 6.69 -21.35
CA GLU A 31 -1.36 7.76 -20.40
C GLU A 31 -1.45 9.13 -21.08
N GLN A 32 -1.81 10.17 -20.32
CA GLN A 32 -1.99 11.52 -20.87
C GLN A 32 -0.68 12.08 -21.47
N ASN A 33 0.46 11.72 -20.89
CA ASN A 33 1.80 12.09 -21.37
C ASN A 33 2.66 10.82 -21.50
N PRO A 34 2.50 10.03 -22.58
CA PRO A 34 3.16 8.73 -22.74
C PRO A 34 4.68 8.78 -22.61
N GLU A 35 5.31 9.88 -23.00
CA GLU A 35 6.77 10.08 -22.94
C GLU A 35 7.30 10.30 -21.52
N LYS A 36 6.41 10.68 -20.57
CA LYS A 36 6.73 10.81 -19.15
C LYS A 36 6.37 9.55 -18.36
N ALA A 37 5.69 8.60 -18.98
CA ALA A 37 5.27 7.35 -18.36
C ALA A 37 6.25 6.20 -18.68
N PRO A 38 6.41 5.22 -17.77
CA PRO A 38 7.27 4.07 -18.03
C PRO A 38 6.81 3.25 -19.24
N CYS A 39 7.75 2.84 -20.09
CA CYS A 39 7.46 1.99 -21.26
C CYS A 39 7.45 0.47 -20.94
N HIS A 40 7.33 0.12 -19.66
CA HIS A 40 7.38 -1.24 -19.14
C HIS A 40 6.44 -1.34 -17.94
N SER A 41 6.16 -2.55 -17.46
CA SER A 41 5.35 -2.69 -16.25
C SER A 41 6.07 -2.13 -15.02
N TRP A 42 5.34 -1.38 -14.20
CA TRP A 42 5.89 -0.64 -13.05
C TRP A 42 4.93 -0.53 -11.86
N ARG A 43 3.61 -0.70 -12.06
CA ARG A 43 2.61 -0.38 -11.02
C ARG A 43 2.72 -1.28 -9.79
N ARG A 44 3.16 -2.54 -9.93
CA ARG A 44 3.47 -3.42 -8.77
C ARG A 44 4.55 -2.85 -7.86
N TRP A 45 5.45 -2.04 -8.41
CA TRP A 45 6.50 -1.42 -7.60
C TRP A 45 5.98 -0.30 -6.68
N GLN A 46 4.71 0.09 -6.80
CA GLN A 46 4.09 1.01 -5.84
C GLN A 46 3.86 0.38 -4.46
N VAL A 47 3.87 -0.95 -4.37
CA VAL A 47 3.70 -1.68 -3.09
C VAL A 47 4.84 -2.65 -2.82
N LYS A 48 5.70 -2.92 -3.81
CA LYS A 48 6.82 -3.87 -3.70
C LYS A 48 8.13 -3.26 -4.18
N ARG A 49 9.25 -3.69 -3.62
CA ARG A 49 10.58 -3.32 -4.14
C ARG A 49 10.93 -4.23 -5.34
N PRO A 50 11.34 -3.67 -6.49
CA PRO A 50 11.88 -4.47 -7.59
C PRO A 50 13.17 -5.18 -7.21
N LEU A 51 13.38 -6.37 -7.77
CA LEU A 51 14.70 -6.99 -7.81
C LEU A 51 15.64 -6.14 -8.65
N LYS A 52 16.93 -6.10 -8.28
CA LYS A 52 17.95 -5.38 -9.05
C LYS A 52 18.03 -5.88 -10.50
N GLU A 53 17.83 -7.18 -10.71
CA GLU A 53 17.78 -7.78 -12.04
C GLU A 53 16.64 -7.21 -12.90
N GLU A 54 15.45 -6.98 -12.32
CA GLU A 54 14.34 -6.36 -13.04
C GLU A 54 14.70 -4.95 -13.52
N ILE A 55 15.45 -4.18 -12.73
CA ILE A 55 15.95 -2.85 -13.10
C ILE A 55 16.99 -2.96 -14.22
N ASN A 56 17.94 -3.89 -14.11
CA ASN A 56 18.99 -4.08 -15.10
C ASN A 56 18.44 -4.50 -16.47
N ASN A 57 17.34 -5.27 -16.47
CA ASN A 57 16.70 -5.80 -17.67
C ASN A 57 15.71 -4.82 -18.35
N LEU A 58 15.52 -3.61 -17.80
CA LEU A 58 14.71 -2.60 -18.46
C LEU A 58 15.31 -2.17 -19.81
N PRO A 59 14.50 -1.65 -20.75
CA PRO A 59 14.94 -1.31 -22.11
C PRO A 59 15.78 -0.02 -22.18
N TRP A 60 16.84 0.08 -21.38
CA TRP A 60 17.70 1.27 -21.25
C TRP A 60 18.40 1.71 -22.55
N ASN A 61 18.50 0.82 -23.53
CA ASN A 61 19.00 1.15 -24.87
C ASN A 61 18.07 2.10 -25.64
N PHE A 62 16.80 2.17 -25.24
CA PHE A 62 15.79 3.06 -25.81
C PHE A 62 15.42 4.21 -24.85
N ALA A 63 16.12 4.36 -23.73
CA ALA A 63 15.78 5.35 -22.72
C ALA A 63 16.03 6.78 -23.21
N ASN A 64 15.01 7.62 -23.08
CA ASN A 64 15.07 9.07 -23.23
C ASN A 64 15.08 9.78 -21.87
N GLY A 65 14.84 9.03 -20.79
CA GLY A 65 14.86 9.53 -19.43
C GLY A 65 14.82 8.42 -18.41
N VAL A 66 14.92 8.83 -17.15
CA VAL A 66 14.74 8.01 -15.96
C VAL A 66 13.64 8.63 -15.11
N GLY A 67 12.73 7.78 -14.67
CA GLY A 67 11.71 8.15 -13.70
C GLY A 67 11.80 7.26 -12.48
N THR A 68 10.80 7.34 -11.62
CA THR A 68 10.69 6.51 -10.43
C THR A 68 9.24 6.26 -10.08
N VAL A 69 8.98 5.07 -9.57
CA VAL A 69 7.70 4.72 -8.95
C VAL A 69 7.61 5.36 -7.57
N LEU A 70 6.46 5.97 -7.29
CA LEU A 70 6.02 6.49 -6.00
C LEU A 70 5.05 5.48 -5.36
N GLY A 71 4.77 5.58 -4.07
CA GLY A 71 4.21 4.47 -3.27
C GLY A 71 5.32 3.91 -2.39
N LEU A 72 5.26 2.66 -1.91
CA LEU A 72 6.21 2.00 -0.98
C LEU A 72 7.36 2.90 -0.51
N PHE A 73 7.08 3.66 0.55
CA PHE A 73 7.92 4.67 1.20
C PHE A 73 8.36 5.92 0.44
N HIS A 74 8.38 5.93 -0.89
CA HIS A 74 8.78 7.09 -1.69
C HIS A 74 7.58 7.94 -2.11
N ARG A 75 7.66 9.26 -1.88
CA ARG A 75 6.61 10.24 -2.17
C ARG A 75 7.19 11.42 -2.96
N CYS A 76 6.33 12.18 -3.59
CA CYS A 76 6.71 13.42 -4.24
C CYS A 76 5.66 14.51 -3.97
N ILE A 77 6.12 15.71 -3.62
CA ILE A 77 5.30 16.92 -3.71
C ILE A 77 5.63 17.60 -5.03
N ASP A 78 4.61 17.91 -5.82
CA ASP A 78 4.73 18.61 -7.11
C ASP A 78 4.08 20.00 -6.99
N ILE A 79 4.89 21.03 -7.19
CA ILE A 79 4.48 22.44 -7.15
C ILE A 79 4.41 22.93 -8.59
N ASP A 80 3.20 22.95 -9.13
CA ASP A 80 2.92 23.15 -10.55
C ASP A 80 2.83 24.65 -10.91
N ASN A 81 3.39 25.01 -12.06
CA ASN A 81 3.54 26.37 -12.60
C ASN A 81 4.15 27.37 -11.60
N CYS A 82 5.22 26.96 -10.90
CA CYS A 82 5.94 27.80 -9.94
C CYS A 82 7.39 28.06 -10.40
N ASN A 83 7.78 29.34 -10.43
CA ASN A 83 9.14 29.78 -10.76
C ASN A 83 9.80 30.65 -9.68
N ASP A 84 9.15 30.79 -8.53
CA ASP A 84 9.67 31.56 -7.40
C ASP A 84 10.42 30.63 -6.45
N ASP A 85 11.76 30.75 -6.42
CA ASP A 85 12.61 29.94 -5.55
C ASP A 85 12.33 30.20 -4.06
N ASN A 86 11.74 31.34 -3.69
CA ASN A 86 11.35 31.58 -2.29
C ASN A 86 10.20 30.67 -1.88
N ILE A 87 9.28 30.34 -2.78
CA ILE A 87 8.20 29.38 -2.51
C ILE A 87 8.77 27.98 -2.28
N LEU A 88 9.79 27.58 -3.05
CA LEU A 88 10.50 26.33 -2.79
C LEU A 88 11.13 26.35 -1.40
N LYS A 89 11.84 27.43 -1.03
CA LYS A 89 12.46 27.55 0.30
C LYS A 89 11.43 27.48 1.42
N ASP A 90 10.32 28.20 1.29
CA ASP A 90 9.21 28.15 2.26
C ASP A 90 8.64 26.73 2.37
N ALA A 91 8.49 26.03 1.25
CA ALA A 91 8.04 24.63 1.24
C ALA A 91 9.01 23.72 2.00
N LEU A 92 10.31 23.84 1.79
CA LEU A 92 11.32 23.06 2.48
C LEU A 92 11.30 23.33 4.00
N ILE A 93 11.19 24.59 4.40
CA ILE A 93 11.10 24.99 5.83
C ILE A 93 9.88 24.35 6.49
N VAL A 94 8.70 24.44 5.86
CA VAL A 94 7.45 23.92 6.43
C VAL A 94 7.46 22.39 6.51
N LEU A 95 8.10 21.72 5.55
CA LEU A 95 8.29 20.27 5.57
C LEU A 95 9.35 19.80 6.59
N GLY A 96 10.10 20.72 7.19
CA GLY A 96 11.20 20.41 8.13
C GLY A 96 12.44 19.87 7.44
N LEU A 97 12.69 20.28 6.19
CA LEU A 97 13.82 19.84 5.37
C LEU A 97 14.94 20.89 5.36
N PRO A 98 16.20 20.50 5.09
CA PRO A 98 17.30 21.45 4.92
C PRO A 98 17.02 22.47 3.82
N GLU A 99 17.52 23.71 3.96
CA GLU A 99 17.35 24.75 2.93
C GLU A 99 17.98 24.33 1.58
N ASN A 100 19.08 23.57 1.62
CA ASN A 100 19.76 23.01 0.47
C ASN A 100 19.38 21.54 0.19
N TYR A 101 18.11 21.17 0.43
CA TYR A 101 17.65 19.78 0.32
C TYR A 101 17.94 19.17 -1.06
N GLU A 102 18.84 18.18 -1.10
CA GLU A 102 19.41 17.61 -2.33
C GLU A 102 18.35 17.00 -3.29
N TRP A 103 17.17 16.65 -2.76
CA TRP A 103 16.06 16.04 -3.49
C TRP A 103 14.97 17.04 -3.92
N ALA A 104 15.26 18.33 -3.83
CA ALA A 104 14.52 19.36 -4.56
C ALA A 104 14.96 19.37 -6.03
N VAL A 105 14.00 19.21 -6.93
CA VAL A 105 14.21 19.08 -8.38
C VAL A 105 13.48 20.21 -9.08
N LYS A 106 14.18 20.96 -9.93
CA LYS A 106 13.54 21.87 -10.89
C LYS A 106 12.90 21.04 -11.98
N THR A 107 11.60 21.24 -12.18
CA THR A 107 10.87 20.70 -13.33
C THR A 107 10.71 21.81 -14.37
N PRO A 108 10.24 21.48 -15.58
CA PRO A 108 10.13 22.47 -16.65
C PRO A 108 9.27 23.68 -16.29
N ASN A 109 8.22 23.47 -15.48
CA ASN A 109 7.27 24.50 -15.07
C ASN A 109 7.02 24.45 -13.55
N GLY A 110 8.00 24.12 -12.72
CA GLY A 110 7.71 23.91 -11.30
C GLY A 110 8.84 23.28 -10.51
N TYR A 111 8.46 22.63 -9.42
CA TYR A 111 9.38 21.92 -8.55
C TYR A 111 8.81 20.57 -8.13
N HIS A 112 9.65 19.55 -8.09
CA HIS A 112 9.38 18.31 -7.37
C HIS A 112 10.20 18.30 -6.09
N ILE A 113 9.62 17.82 -5.00
CA ILE A 113 10.32 17.54 -3.75
C ILE A 113 10.12 16.06 -3.46
N HIS A 114 11.18 15.27 -3.59
CA HIS A 114 11.15 13.82 -3.32
C HIS A 114 11.37 13.53 -1.84
N LEU A 115 10.57 12.62 -1.29
CA LEU A 115 10.42 12.45 0.17
C LEU A 115 10.31 10.98 0.54
N TRP A 116 10.68 10.63 1.77
CA TRP A 116 10.41 9.33 2.37
C TRP A 116 9.25 9.45 3.37
N ALA A 117 8.26 8.56 3.32
CA ALA A 117 7.14 8.52 4.25
C ALA A 117 6.57 7.10 4.38
N ASP A 118 6.39 6.62 5.62
CA ASP A 118 5.88 5.29 5.95
C ASP A 118 4.37 5.18 6.11
N TYR A 119 3.64 6.27 5.83
CA TYR A 119 2.18 6.31 5.92
C TYR A 119 1.49 6.54 4.57
N THR A 120 0.23 6.12 4.48
CA THR A 120 -0.73 6.60 3.47
C THR A 120 -1.40 7.87 3.96
N LEU A 121 -2.00 8.67 3.06
CA LEU A 121 -2.81 9.81 3.50
C LEU A 121 -4.05 9.28 4.24
N PRO A 122 -4.14 9.49 5.57
CA PRO A 122 -5.21 8.92 6.37
C PRO A 122 -6.51 9.65 6.07
N PHE A 123 -7.64 8.95 6.15
CA PHE A 123 -9.00 9.48 5.93
C PHE A 123 -9.31 9.99 4.50
N ILE A 124 -8.32 10.32 3.68
CA ILE A 124 -8.50 10.83 2.31
C ILE A 124 -8.77 9.67 1.33
N THR A 125 -9.94 9.63 0.70
CA THR A 125 -10.36 8.47 -0.10
C THR A 125 -10.18 8.69 -1.59
N ASN A 126 -10.56 7.71 -2.40
CA ASN A 126 -10.61 7.81 -3.86
C ASN A 126 -11.62 8.85 -4.38
N LYS A 127 -12.41 9.48 -3.51
CA LYS A 127 -13.21 10.66 -3.87
C LYS A 127 -12.33 11.90 -4.03
N GLU A 128 -11.20 11.97 -3.34
CA GLU A 128 -10.23 13.07 -3.41
C GLU A 128 -8.95 12.66 -4.16
N LEU A 129 -8.56 11.39 -4.05
CA LEU A 129 -7.38 10.84 -4.70
C LEU A 129 -7.68 10.37 -6.12
N ASN A 130 -6.75 10.67 -7.02
CA ASN A 130 -6.67 10.04 -8.33
C ASN A 130 -5.43 9.13 -8.39
N GLU A 131 -5.63 7.81 -8.29
CA GLU A 131 -4.54 6.82 -8.21
C GLU A 131 -3.43 7.25 -7.22
N GLY A 132 -3.83 7.66 -6.01
CA GLY A 132 -2.93 8.08 -4.93
C GLY A 132 -2.31 9.48 -5.06
N VAL A 133 -2.80 10.30 -5.98
CA VAL A 133 -2.43 11.72 -6.12
C VAL A 133 -3.55 12.61 -5.56
N LEU A 134 -3.22 13.47 -4.59
CA LEU A 134 -4.12 14.51 -4.08
C LEU A 134 -3.75 15.86 -4.71
N SER A 135 -4.67 16.46 -5.47
CA SER A 135 -4.50 17.79 -6.08
C SER A 135 -5.21 18.87 -5.26
N LEU A 136 -4.48 19.92 -4.88
CA LEU A 136 -4.98 21.00 -4.04
C LEU A 136 -4.77 22.36 -4.69
N ASN A 137 -5.75 23.25 -4.52
CA ASN A 137 -5.63 24.64 -4.95
C ASN A 137 -4.85 25.46 -3.91
N PRO A 138 -3.98 26.38 -4.35
CA PRO A 138 -3.37 27.34 -3.45
C PRO A 138 -4.39 28.29 -2.82
N ASN A 139 -4.07 28.80 -1.63
CA ASN A 139 -4.82 29.87 -0.99
C ASN A 139 -4.62 31.23 -1.69
N LEU A 140 -5.29 32.27 -1.18
CA LEU A 140 -5.25 33.61 -1.78
C LEU A 140 -3.85 34.23 -1.88
N GLU A 141 -2.92 33.85 -0.99
CA GLU A 141 -1.54 34.33 -0.98
C GLU A 141 -0.74 33.75 -2.16
N TYR A 142 -0.96 32.47 -2.48
CA TYR A 142 -0.18 31.74 -3.48
C TYR A 142 -0.88 31.55 -4.84
N LYS A 143 -2.18 31.85 -4.97
CA LYS A 143 -2.98 31.58 -6.19
C LYS A 143 -2.45 32.19 -7.49
N ASN A 144 -1.69 33.28 -7.39
CA ASN A 144 -1.09 33.96 -8.54
C ASN A 144 0.39 33.61 -8.74
N LYS A 145 0.97 32.79 -7.85
CA LYS A 145 2.40 32.43 -7.85
C LYS A 145 2.64 30.97 -8.27
N LEU A 146 1.64 30.11 -8.06
CA LEU A 146 1.63 28.71 -8.48
C LEU A 146 0.20 28.32 -8.85
N SER A 147 0.03 27.33 -9.73
CA SER A 147 -1.31 26.92 -10.15
C SER A 147 -1.92 25.86 -9.24
N ARG A 148 -1.09 24.95 -8.71
CA ARG A 148 -1.55 23.76 -8.00
C ARG A 148 -0.43 23.14 -7.18
N ILE A 149 -0.82 22.48 -6.10
CA ILE A 149 0.04 21.59 -5.32
C ILE A 149 -0.51 20.18 -5.46
N GLU A 150 0.36 19.22 -5.79
CA GLU A 150 0.00 17.80 -5.80
C GLU A 150 0.83 17.02 -4.78
N LEU A 151 0.16 16.31 -3.90
CA LEU A 151 0.76 15.30 -3.03
C LEU A 151 0.67 13.96 -3.76
N ARG A 152 1.77 13.53 -4.37
CA ARG A 152 1.87 12.25 -5.12
C ARG A 152 2.32 11.15 -4.16
N TRP A 153 1.35 10.51 -3.50
CA TRP A 153 1.61 9.43 -2.55
C TRP A 153 1.80 8.07 -3.22
N ALA A 154 1.23 7.93 -4.40
CA ALA A 154 1.45 6.84 -5.34
C ALA A 154 1.79 7.42 -6.71
N ASN A 155 1.73 6.57 -7.73
CA ASN A 155 1.96 6.90 -9.13
C ASN A 155 3.45 7.01 -9.48
N HIS A 156 3.83 7.95 -10.33
CA HIS A 156 5.15 8.05 -10.93
C HIS A 156 5.63 9.49 -10.99
N ALA A 157 6.95 9.67 -10.94
CA ALA A 157 7.61 10.95 -11.15
C ALA A 157 8.83 10.81 -12.08
N VAL A 158 9.09 11.86 -12.85
CA VAL A 158 10.30 11.98 -13.67
C VAL A 158 11.45 12.45 -12.79
N LEU A 159 12.64 11.85 -12.96
CA LEU A 159 13.85 12.18 -12.22
C LEU A 159 14.89 12.88 -13.11
N PRO A 160 15.77 13.72 -12.53
CA PRO A 160 16.99 14.14 -13.20
C PRO A 160 17.87 12.94 -13.65
N PRO A 161 18.75 13.10 -14.63
CA PRO A 161 18.94 14.27 -15.50
C PRO A 161 18.03 14.21 -16.75
N THR A 162 16.82 13.65 -16.65
CA THR A 162 15.92 13.44 -17.79
C THR A 162 15.72 14.70 -18.64
N LYS A 163 15.82 14.54 -19.96
CA LYS A 163 15.48 15.56 -20.95
C LYS A 163 14.46 15.01 -21.94
N LEU A 164 13.25 15.55 -21.92
CA LEU A 164 12.14 15.13 -22.79
C LEU A 164 11.63 16.34 -23.57
N ASN A 165 11.64 16.28 -24.91
CA ASN A 165 11.07 17.33 -25.78
C ASN A 165 11.61 18.73 -25.47
N GLY A 166 12.93 18.85 -25.23
CA GLY A 166 13.58 20.12 -24.87
C GLY A 166 13.36 20.58 -23.42
N LYS A 167 12.59 19.83 -22.63
CA LYS A 167 12.33 20.10 -21.22
C LYS A 167 13.28 19.28 -20.34
N SER A 168 13.97 19.93 -19.40
CA SER A 168 14.95 19.29 -18.52
C SER A 168 14.48 19.20 -17.08
N TYR A 169 14.93 18.16 -16.39
CA TYR A 169 14.82 17.98 -14.95
C TYR A 169 16.21 18.00 -14.34
N HIS A 170 16.44 18.84 -13.34
CA HIS A 170 17.73 18.92 -12.64
C HIS A 170 17.53 19.14 -11.14
N PHE A 171 18.47 18.67 -10.33
CA PHE A 171 18.50 18.98 -8.91
C PHE A 171 18.79 20.47 -8.72
N MET A 172 18.21 21.07 -7.67
CA MET A 172 18.33 22.51 -7.41
C MET A 172 19.69 22.91 -6.84
N PHE A 173 20.25 22.06 -5.96
CA PHE A 173 21.36 22.45 -5.08
C PHE A 173 22.61 21.59 -5.21
N VAL A 174 22.54 20.49 -5.97
CA VAL A 174 23.64 19.54 -6.17
C VAL A 174 23.60 19.00 -7.61
N ASP A 175 24.70 18.45 -8.10
CA ASP A 175 24.71 17.74 -9.39
C ASP A 175 24.01 16.38 -9.26
N PHE A 176 24.18 15.72 -8.12
CA PHE A 176 23.54 14.46 -7.78
C PHE A 176 23.48 14.28 -6.25
N PRO A 177 22.39 13.75 -5.68
CA PRO A 177 22.28 13.54 -4.23
C PRO A 177 23.35 12.60 -3.68
N SER A 178 23.76 12.84 -2.44
CA SER A 178 24.72 12.03 -1.68
C SER A 178 24.07 10.92 -0.86
N LYS A 179 22.77 11.05 -0.57
CA LYS A 179 21.96 10.10 0.22
C LYS A 179 20.52 10.06 -0.30
N GLY A 180 19.73 9.08 0.17
CA GLY A 180 18.31 8.98 -0.21
C GLY A 180 17.42 10.10 0.35
N PRO A 181 16.17 10.20 -0.14
CA PRO A 181 15.20 11.19 0.33
C PRO A 181 15.00 11.14 1.85
N SER A 182 14.82 12.31 2.46
CA SER A 182 14.61 12.42 3.91
C SER A 182 13.16 12.09 4.29
N TYR A 183 13.00 11.55 5.49
CA TYR A 183 11.69 11.31 6.08
C TYR A 183 10.96 12.62 6.35
N ILE A 184 9.66 12.64 6.11
CA ILE A 184 8.75 13.65 6.67
C ILE A 184 7.63 12.97 7.45
N SER A 185 7.19 13.62 8.53
CA SER A 185 6.06 13.14 9.32
C SER A 185 4.72 13.51 8.69
N LEU A 186 3.67 12.79 9.12
CA LEU A 186 2.28 13.13 8.81
C LEU A 186 1.97 14.59 9.15
N TYR A 187 2.42 15.04 10.33
CA TYR A 187 2.29 16.43 10.78
C TYR A 187 2.91 17.43 9.80
N ASN A 188 4.15 17.22 9.35
CA ASN A 188 4.81 18.12 8.39
C ASN A 188 4.06 18.17 7.05
N THR A 189 3.45 17.05 6.64
CA THR A 189 2.59 17.02 5.44
C THR A 189 1.35 17.91 5.61
N PHE A 190 0.65 17.80 6.73
CA PHE A 190 -0.55 18.62 6.95
C PHE A 190 -0.23 20.08 7.25
N ARG A 191 0.91 20.38 7.87
CA ARG A 191 1.43 21.75 7.96
C ARG A 191 1.68 22.35 6.58
N TYR A 192 2.24 21.57 5.67
CA TYR A 192 2.44 22.01 4.29
C TYR A 192 1.11 22.31 3.59
N ILE A 193 0.11 21.43 3.73
CA ILE A 193 -1.24 21.65 3.18
C ILE A 193 -1.85 22.93 3.76
N THR A 194 -1.88 23.07 5.08
CA THR A 194 -2.46 24.26 5.73
C THR A 194 -1.73 25.53 5.32
N LYS A 195 -0.39 25.49 5.14
CA LYS A 195 0.41 26.64 4.69
C LYS A 195 -0.02 27.17 3.34
N PHE A 196 -0.04 26.29 2.36
CA PHE A 196 -0.18 26.70 0.97
C PHE A 196 -1.62 26.70 0.48
N CYS A 197 -2.51 25.92 1.10
CA CYS A 197 -3.89 25.71 0.66
C CYS A 197 -4.92 26.18 1.68
N GLY A 198 -4.52 26.33 2.95
CA GLY A 198 -5.40 26.66 4.06
C GLY A 198 -5.43 28.13 4.46
N SER A 199 -6.02 28.36 5.63
CA SER A 199 -6.09 29.62 6.36
C SER A 199 -5.29 29.54 7.66
N TYR A 200 -4.90 30.69 8.20
CA TYR A 200 -4.18 30.79 9.47
C TYR A 200 -4.85 31.76 10.41
N GLU A 201 -4.85 31.37 11.68
CA GLU A 201 -5.19 32.23 12.80
C GLU A 201 -4.01 32.29 13.76
N ARG A 202 -3.60 33.51 14.10
CA ARG A 202 -2.50 33.75 15.02
C ARG A 202 -3.05 34.13 16.39
N TYR A 203 -2.63 33.38 17.39
CA TYR A 203 -2.94 33.59 18.80
C TYR A 203 -1.69 34.12 19.52
N SER A 204 -1.84 34.48 20.80
CA SER A 204 -0.73 35.01 21.61
C SER A 204 0.46 34.04 21.67
N ASP A 205 0.17 32.73 21.72
CA ASP A 205 1.15 31.69 22.04
C ASP A 205 1.25 30.59 20.98
N CYS A 206 0.44 30.63 19.93
CA CYS A 206 0.47 29.65 18.84
C CYS A 206 -0.08 30.19 17.51
N GLU A 207 0.18 29.46 16.43
CA GLU A 207 -0.49 29.66 15.15
C GLU A 207 -1.22 28.38 14.76
N ILE A 208 -2.49 28.51 14.39
CA ILE A 208 -3.35 27.41 13.97
C ILE A 208 -3.62 27.56 12.47
N GLY A 209 -3.12 26.59 11.70
CA GLY A 209 -3.43 26.44 10.28
C GLY A 209 -4.63 25.51 10.11
N THR A 210 -5.58 25.89 9.27
CA THR A 210 -6.79 25.10 9.00
C THR A 210 -6.99 24.86 7.51
N TYR A 211 -7.42 23.65 7.14
CA TYR A 211 -7.79 23.32 5.76
C TYR A 211 -8.98 22.38 5.72
N GLN A 212 -10.03 22.79 5.00
CA GLN A 212 -11.22 21.97 4.76
C GLN A 212 -11.07 21.22 3.42
N LEU A 213 -10.95 19.90 3.50
CA LEU A 213 -11.03 19.00 2.34
C LEU A 213 -12.37 18.25 2.35
N LYS A 214 -13.36 18.80 1.66
CA LYS A 214 -14.74 18.31 1.63
C LYS A 214 -15.33 18.15 3.04
N LYS A 215 -15.41 16.93 3.58
CA LYS A 215 -15.92 16.65 4.92
C LYS A 215 -14.83 16.58 5.99
N LEU A 216 -13.56 16.60 5.59
CA LEU A 216 -12.44 16.54 6.52
C LEU A 216 -11.97 17.96 6.83
N LEU A 217 -11.92 18.30 8.12
CA LEU A 217 -11.26 19.51 8.58
C LEU A 217 -9.93 19.13 9.22
N PHE A 218 -8.83 19.68 8.70
CA PHE A 218 -7.52 19.54 9.29
C PHE A 218 -7.18 20.80 10.08
N GLU A 219 -6.73 20.63 11.31
CA GLU A 219 -6.21 21.70 12.15
C GLU A 219 -4.77 21.35 12.56
N CYS A 220 -3.83 22.24 12.26
CA CYS A 220 -2.41 22.11 12.56
C CYS A 220 -1.98 23.23 13.47
N THR A 221 -1.58 22.90 14.70
CA THR A 221 -1.04 23.86 15.65
C THR A 221 0.47 23.94 15.49
N SER A 222 1.02 25.14 15.49
CA SER A 222 2.46 25.39 15.50
C SER A 222 2.85 26.30 16.66
N ASN A 223 4.10 26.15 17.14
CA ASN A 223 4.70 26.89 18.26
C ASN A 223 4.03 26.68 19.63
N SER A 224 3.38 25.54 19.89
CA SER A 224 2.74 25.31 21.19
C SER A 224 3.79 25.19 22.32
N GLN A 225 3.53 25.81 23.48
CA GLN A 225 4.35 25.65 24.68
C GLN A 225 3.93 24.43 25.54
N SER A 226 3.01 23.55 25.09
CA SER A 226 2.42 22.48 25.94
C SER A 226 1.81 21.28 25.19
N TYR A 227 1.53 20.20 25.94
CA TYR A 227 0.92 18.88 25.66
C TYR A 227 -0.31 18.75 24.71
N ASN A 228 -0.66 19.75 23.90
CA ASN A 228 -1.80 19.68 22.97
C ASN A 228 -1.44 18.93 21.68
N PRO A 229 -2.39 18.25 21.02
CA PRO A 229 -2.14 17.62 19.72
C PRO A 229 -1.75 18.68 18.68
N ASP A 230 -0.64 18.43 17.99
CA ASP A 230 -0.16 19.33 16.92
C ASP A 230 -0.97 19.14 15.63
N LEU A 231 -1.64 18.00 15.48
CA LEU A 231 -2.54 17.70 14.36
C LEU A 231 -3.85 17.12 14.89
N VAL A 232 -4.96 17.74 14.51
CA VAL A 232 -6.31 17.21 14.73
C VAL A 232 -7.05 17.13 13.40
N ILE A 233 -7.75 16.03 13.17
CA ILE A 233 -8.57 15.79 11.99
C ILE A 233 -9.99 15.52 12.45
N TYR A 234 -10.93 16.28 11.91
CA TYR A 234 -12.35 16.14 12.20
C TYR A 234 -13.14 15.61 11.00
N ASP A 235 -14.18 14.83 11.27
CA ASP A 235 -15.32 14.73 10.37
C ASP A 235 -16.22 15.95 10.63
N ALA A 236 -16.28 16.83 9.64
CA ALA A 236 -17.05 18.07 9.62
C ALA A 236 -18.26 17.94 8.67
N SER A 237 -18.84 16.74 8.55
CA SER A 237 -20.10 16.52 7.83
C SER A 237 -21.34 17.00 8.59
N SER A 238 -21.21 17.26 9.90
CA SER A 238 -22.24 17.81 10.78
C SER A 238 -21.76 19.07 11.51
N GLU A 239 -22.70 19.82 12.11
CA GLU A 239 -22.38 20.99 12.95
C GLU A 239 -21.52 20.60 14.17
N GLU A 240 -21.84 19.47 14.80
CA GLU A 240 -20.95 18.85 15.78
C GLU A 240 -19.83 18.10 15.03
N LYS A 241 -18.61 18.63 15.10
CA LYS A 241 -17.42 18.02 14.51
C LYS A 241 -16.98 16.83 15.35
N GLN A 242 -16.84 15.65 14.73
CA GLN A 242 -16.30 14.46 15.40
C GLN A 242 -14.78 14.38 15.18
N ILE A 243 -14.00 14.20 16.25
CA ILE A 243 -12.55 13.94 16.12
C ILE A 243 -12.35 12.54 15.52
N LEU A 244 -11.66 12.49 14.38
CA LEU A 244 -11.22 11.26 13.73
C LEU A 244 -9.79 10.89 14.16
N TYR A 245 -8.95 11.90 14.38
CA TYR A 245 -7.56 11.74 14.78
C TYR A 245 -7.10 12.94 15.60
N GLU A 246 -6.32 12.67 16.64
CA GLU A 246 -5.54 13.66 17.36
C GLU A 246 -4.17 13.07 17.67
N GLY A 247 -3.11 13.85 17.45
CA GLY A 247 -1.75 13.38 17.67
C GLY A 247 -0.77 14.52 17.87
N THR A 248 0.28 14.25 18.66
CA THR A 248 1.46 15.10 18.71
C THR A 248 2.41 14.67 17.60
N GLY A 249 3.26 15.55 17.07
CA GLY A 249 4.15 15.28 15.94
C GLY A 249 5.18 14.13 16.13
N VAL A 250 5.07 13.36 17.20
CA VAL A 250 5.90 12.21 17.57
C VAL A 250 5.20 10.91 17.15
N ARG A 251 5.94 10.00 16.50
CA ARG A 251 5.49 8.66 16.13
C ARG A 251 4.75 7.98 17.28
N SER A 252 3.46 7.72 17.10
CA SER A 252 2.72 6.75 17.90
C SER A 252 1.97 5.77 16.98
N TYR A 253 2.67 5.14 16.04
CA TYR A 253 2.07 4.03 15.30
C TYR A 253 2.02 2.80 16.20
N SER A 254 0.82 2.25 16.34
CA SER A 254 0.65 0.86 16.77
C SER A 254 1.05 -0.03 15.60
N GLU A 255 1.86 -1.06 15.84
CA GLU A 255 2.35 -2.01 14.82
C GLU A 255 1.25 -3.00 14.35
N SER A 256 -0.03 -2.65 14.45
CA SER A 256 -1.11 -3.53 14.00
C SER A 256 -1.04 -3.66 12.48
N ALA A 257 -0.98 -4.89 12.00
CA ALA A 257 -0.82 -5.20 10.58
C ALA A 257 -1.82 -6.30 10.20
N PRO A 258 -2.59 -6.16 9.10
CA PRO A 258 -3.62 -7.14 8.74
C PRO A 258 -3.00 -8.51 8.50
N LEU A 259 -3.73 -9.56 8.89
CA LEU A 259 -3.40 -10.94 8.57
C LEU A 259 -3.94 -11.26 7.18
N PHE A 260 -3.06 -11.51 6.22
CA PHE A 260 -3.44 -12.02 4.91
C PHE A 260 -3.33 -13.54 4.95
N ILE A 261 -4.37 -14.25 4.50
CA ILE A 261 -4.42 -15.70 4.54
C ILE A 261 -5.13 -16.25 3.29
N ASP A 262 -4.59 -17.35 2.78
CA ASP A 262 -5.15 -18.12 1.68
C ASP A 262 -4.90 -19.62 1.92
N ILE A 263 -5.78 -20.46 1.40
CA ILE A 263 -5.72 -21.92 1.56
C ILE A 263 -5.91 -22.64 0.22
N GLU A 264 -5.14 -23.71 0.03
CA GLU A 264 -5.47 -24.72 -0.97
C GLU A 264 -6.16 -25.90 -0.32
N THR A 265 -7.09 -26.50 -1.05
CA THR A 265 -7.91 -27.60 -0.55
C THR A 265 -7.98 -28.76 -1.54
N ASN A 266 -8.37 -29.95 -1.07
CA ASN A 266 -8.51 -31.12 -1.92
C ASN A 266 -9.82 -31.16 -2.75
N GLY A 267 -10.58 -30.06 -2.80
CA GLY A 267 -11.85 -29.99 -3.53
C GLY A 267 -12.66 -28.75 -3.19
N LEU A 268 -13.90 -28.68 -3.68
CA LEU A 268 -14.83 -27.60 -3.36
C LEU A 268 -15.79 -28.00 -2.24
N ILE A 269 -16.37 -27.01 -1.56
CA ILE A 269 -17.49 -27.21 -0.64
C ILE A 269 -18.70 -27.68 -1.47
N LYS A 270 -19.19 -28.88 -1.19
CA LYS A 270 -20.35 -29.45 -1.91
C LYS A 270 -21.68 -28.97 -1.33
N ASP A 271 -21.77 -28.87 -0.01
CA ASP A 271 -22.95 -28.38 0.72
C ASP A 271 -22.53 -27.62 1.97
N TYR A 272 -22.75 -26.30 1.98
CA TYR A 272 -22.40 -25.43 3.10
C TYR A 272 -23.09 -25.80 4.42
N LEU A 273 -24.18 -26.57 4.37
CA LEU A 273 -24.93 -27.03 5.54
C LEU A 273 -24.45 -28.40 6.07
N ASP A 274 -23.64 -29.15 5.31
CA ASP A 274 -23.10 -30.44 5.73
C ASP A 274 -21.61 -30.32 6.09
N TYR A 275 -21.33 -30.49 7.39
CA TYR A 275 -19.99 -30.52 7.96
C TYR A 275 -19.03 -31.48 7.24
N ASN A 276 -19.51 -32.64 6.78
CA ASN A 276 -18.67 -33.65 6.12
C ASN A 276 -18.37 -33.31 4.66
N SER A 277 -19.06 -32.32 4.09
CA SER A 277 -18.94 -31.93 2.69
C SER A 277 -17.78 -30.97 2.43
N TYR A 278 -17.24 -30.35 3.48
CA TYR A 278 -16.12 -29.42 3.38
C TYR A 278 -14.84 -30.18 3.01
N PRO A 279 -14.00 -29.62 2.12
CA PRO A 279 -12.73 -30.25 1.76
C PRO A 279 -11.74 -30.20 2.93
N ASN A 280 -10.64 -30.93 2.81
CA ASN A 280 -9.48 -30.82 3.70
C ASN A 280 -8.52 -29.78 3.13
N ILE A 281 -7.93 -28.98 4.02
CA ILE A 281 -6.84 -28.06 3.68
C ILE A 281 -5.60 -28.89 3.31
N ILE A 282 -4.96 -28.59 2.18
CA ILE A 282 -3.72 -29.22 1.73
C ILE A 282 -2.53 -28.24 1.76
N GLN A 283 -2.79 -26.94 1.71
CA GLN A 283 -1.81 -25.88 1.95
C GLN A 283 -2.49 -24.73 2.67
N ILE A 284 -1.76 -24.09 3.59
CA ILE A 284 -2.14 -22.82 4.22
C ILE A 284 -0.96 -21.87 4.11
N SER A 285 -1.23 -20.63 3.70
CA SER A 285 -0.21 -19.58 3.67
C SER A 285 -0.73 -18.31 4.30
N TYR A 286 0.17 -17.55 4.93
CA TYR A 286 -0.21 -16.30 5.59
C TYR A 286 0.97 -15.34 5.80
N CYS A 287 0.66 -14.05 5.98
CA CYS A 287 1.62 -13.03 6.42
C CYS A 287 0.93 -11.87 7.15
N PHE A 288 1.68 -11.10 7.95
CA PHE A 288 1.19 -9.91 8.65
C PHE A 288 1.70 -8.63 8.01
N GLY A 289 0.84 -7.87 7.35
CA GLY A 289 1.22 -6.62 6.70
C GLY A 289 2.16 -6.75 5.51
N LEU A 290 2.62 -5.60 4.99
CA LEU A 290 3.32 -5.52 3.71
C LEU A 290 4.73 -6.12 3.72
N SER A 291 5.48 -5.89 4.80
CA SER A 291 6.91 -6.21 4.88
C SER A 291 7.23 -7.59 5.46
N SER A 292 6.22 -8.35 5.90
CA SER A 292 6.43 -9.67 6.49
C SER A 292 6.68 -10.74 5.43
N GLU A 293 7.55 -11.69 5.78
CA GLU A 293 7.69 -12.93 5.02
C GLU A 293 6.40 -13.73 5.03
N ILE A 294 6.15 -14.44 3.93
CA ILE A 294 4.98 -15.31 3.79
C ILE A 294 5.35 -16.69 4.31
N THR A 295 4.69 -17.09 5.40
CA THR A 295 4.77 -18.45 5.93
C THR A 295 3.83 -19.35 5.14
N SER A 296 4.28 -20.54 4.76
CA SER A 296 3.49 -21.51 4.02
C SER A 296 3.72 -22.91 4.57
N HIS A 297 2.64 -23.68 4.74
CA HIS A 297 2.68 -25.04 5.24
C HIS A 297 1.82 -25.95 4.36
N TYR A 298 2.39 -27.07 3.91
CA TYR A 298 1.60 -28.20 3.45
C TYR A 298 0.97 -28.90 4.64
N ILE A 299 -0.28 -29.35 4.50
CA ILE A 299 -1.01 -30.00 5.59
C ILE A 299 -1.11 -31.50 5.32
N LYS A 300 -0.50 -32.29 6.21
CA LYS A 300 -0.50 -33.74 6.12
C LYS A 300 -1.81 -34.32 6.63
N HIS A 301 -2.31 -35.33 5.90
CA HIS A 301 -3.48 -36.13 6.28
C HIS A 301 -3.15 -37.62 6.07
N ASP A 302 -3.63 -38.48 6.97
CA ASP A 302 -3.29 -39.92 6.94
C ASP A 302 -3.91 -40.68 5.75
N ASN A 303 -5.04 -40.23 5.21
CA ASN A 303 -5.80 -40.95 4.17
C ASN A 303 -6.40 -40.00 3.10
N ILE A 304 -5.64 -39.00 2.67
CA ILE A 304 -6.09 -38.08 1.61
C ILE A 304 -5.70 -38.60 0.24
N SER A 305 -6.64 -38.51 -0.72
CA SER A 305 -6.38 -38.73 -2.13
C SER A 305 -6.74 -37.45 -2.89
N LEU A 306 -5.82 -37.00 -3.75
CA LEU A 306 -5.95 -35.82 -4.57
C LEU A 306 -6.27 -36.24 -6.00
N SER A 307 -7.33 -35.66 -6.57
CA SER A 307 -7.63 -35.88 -7.99
C SER A 307 -6.53 -35.30 -8.87
N LYS A 308 -6.35 -35.84 -10.08
CA LYS A 308 -5.41 -35.29 -11.07
C LYS A 308 -5.71 -33.82 -11.40
N GLU A 309 -6.98 -33.41 -11.34
CA GLU A 309 -7.39 -32.01 -11.48
C GLU A 309 -6.80 -31.13 -10.38
N ILE A 310 -6.92 -31.52 -9.10
CA ILE A 310 -6.36 -30.75 -7.99
C ILE A 310 -4.82 -30.71 -8.06
N GLN A 311 -4.19 -31.83 -8.39
CA GLN A 311 -2.73 -31.87 -8.57
C GLN A 311 -2.27 -30.99 -9.72
N SER A 312 -3.01 -30.97 -10.83
CA SER A 312 -2.70 -30.10 -11.98
C SER A 312 -2.97 -28.63 -11.70
N LEU A 313 -3.97 -28.33 -10.87
CA LEU A 313 -4.34 -26.97 -10.52
C LEU A 313 -3.33 -26.36 -9.55
N THR A 314 -2.99 -27.09 -8.49
CA THR A 314 -2.19 -26.56 -7.37
C THR A 314 -0.71 -26.92 -7.45
N GLY A 315 -0.36 -27.93 -8.25
CA GLY A 315 0.96 -28.54 -8.25
C GLY A 315 1.28 -29.38 -7.01
N ILE A 316 0.33 -29.56 -6.09
CA ILE A 316 0.50 -30.32 -4.85
C ILE A 316 0.16 -31.78 -5.09
N THR A 317 1.08 -32.68 -4.72
CA THR A 317 0.89 -34.12 -4.77
C THR A 317 0.81 -34.72 -3.36
N GLU A 318 0.27 -35.94 -3.25
CA GLU A 318 0.28 -36.68 -1.98
C GLU A 318 1.70 -36.91 -1.47
N GLU A 319 2.68 -37.06 -2.35
CA GLU A 319 4.10 -37.18 -1.98
C GLU A 319 4.62 -35.92 -1.28
N ASN A 320 4.24 -34.72 -1.77
CA ASN A 320 4.57 -33.45 -1.10
C ASN A 320 3.95 -33.42 0.30
N LEU A 321 2.67 -33.75 0.42
CA LEU A 321 1.96 -33.75 1.71
C LEU A 321 2.56 -34.75 2.72
N LEU A 322 3.04 -35.91 2.25
CA LEU A 322 3.65 -36.92 3.10
C LEU A 322 5.05 -36.55 3.57
N LYS A 323 5.86 -35.96 2.69
CA LYS A 323 7.27 -35.63 2.97
C LYS A 323 7.45 -34.31 3.70
N GLU A 324 6.70 -33.28 3.30
CA GLU A 324 6.89 -31.89 3.74
C GLU A 324 5.71 -31.39 4.58
N GLY A 325 4.61 -32.14 4.62
CA GLY A 325 3.41 -31.73 5.33
C GLY A 325 3.56 -31.79 6.85
N VAL A 326 2.94 -30.80 7.51
CA VAL A 326 2.82 -30.70 8.96
C VAL A 326 1.39 -30.98 9.41
N ASP A 327 1.21 -31.27 10.69
CA ASP A 327 -0.13 -31.30 11.31
C ASP A 327 -0.77 -29.91 11.28
N PHE A 328 -2.07 -29.85 10.99
CA PHE A 328 -2.82 -28.58 11.03
C PHE A 328 -2.69 -27.85 12.37
N ASN A 329 -2.66 -28.59 13.49
CA ASN A 329 -2.45 -28.01 14.82
C ASN A 329 -1.10 -27.27 14.91
N TYR A 330 -0.04 -27.81 14.30
CA TYR A 330 1.25 -27.13 14.27
C TYR A 330 1.17 -25.84 13.46
N ALA A 331 0.59 -25.89 12.25
CA ALA A 331 0.42 -24.71 11.41
C ALA A 331 -0.40 -23.60 12.12
N LEU A 332 -1.49 -23.98 12.80
CA LEU A 332 -2.33 -23.06 13.56
C LEU A 332 -1.61 -22.49 14.80
N LEU A 333 -0.82 -23.31 15.49
CA LEU A 333 0.02 -22.83 16.59
C LEU A 333 1.01 -21.78 16.08
N MET A 334 1.71 -22.03 14.96
CA MET A 334 2.63 -21.04 14.39
C MET A 334 1.93 -19.73 14.02
N LEU A 335 0.74 -19.80 13.41
CA LEU A 335 -0.05 -18.63 13.03
C LEU A 335 -0.52 -17.82 14.25
N THR A 336 -0.94 -18.50 15.32
CA THR A 336 -1.52 -17.83 16.50
C THR A 336 -0.49 -17.41 17.53
N SER A 337 0.70 -18.02 17.55
CA SER A 337 1.75 -17.68 18.52
C SER A 337 2.35 -16.30 18.27
N SER A 338 2.24 -15.78 17.05
CA SER A 338 2.87 -14.51 16.67
C SER A 338 2.12 -13.27 17.18
N ARG A 339 0.78 -13.29 17.30
CA ARG A 339 -0.02 -12.08 17.58
C ARG A 339 -1.33 -12.31 18.36
N ARG A 340 -1.31 -13.23 19.33
CA ARG A 340 -2.50 -13.80 20.02
C ARG A 340 -3.45 -12.81 20.73
N ASN A 341 -3.09 -11.53 20.87
CA ASN A 341 -3.83 -10.53 21.65
C ASN A 341 -4.17 -9.24 20.88
N GLU A 342 -3.92 -9.19 19.56
CA GLU A 342 -4.21 -8.01 18.75
C GLU A 342 -5.53 -8.22 17.98
N ASN A 343 -6.41 -7.21 17.99
CA ASN A 343 -7.63 -7.20 17.18
C ASN A 343 -7.24 -6.87 15.73
N ILE A 344 -6.70 -7.86 15.02
CA ILE A 344 -6.14 -7.70 13.67
C ILE A 344 -7.17 -8.10 12.62
N PRO A 345 -7.39 -7.30 11.57
CA PRO A 345 -8.24 -7.72 10.45
C PRO A 345 -7.66 -8.94 9.73
N ILE A 346 -8.50 -9.94 9.50
CA ILE A 346 -8.19 -11.10 8.66
C ILE A 346 -8.68 -10.79 7.25
N VAL A 347 -7.76 -10.76 6.29
CA VAL A 347 -8.00 -10.44 4.89
C VAL A 347 -7.91 -11.72 4.06
N CYS A 348 -8.99 -12.05 3.38
CA CYS A 348 -9.06 -13.13 2.41
C CYS A 348 -9.60 -12.61 1.07
N HIS A 349 -9.30 -13.31 -0.02
CA HIS A 349 -9.96 -12.99 -1.27
C HIS A 349 -11.41 -13.48 -1.28
N ASN A 350 -11.66 -14.71 -0.81
CA ASN A 350 -12.98 -15.30 -0.72
C ASN A 350 -13.27 -15.80 0.71
N THR A 351 -13.59 -14.87 1.59
CA THR A 351 -13.87 -15.16 3.01
C THR A 351 -14.89 -16.26 3.26
N ASP A 352 -15.90 -16.40 2.40
CA ASP A 352 -16.96 -17.40 2.60
C ASP A 352 -16.41 -18.82 2.40
N PHE A 353 -15.43 -18.98 1.52
CA PHE A 353 -14.72 -20.24 1.31
C PHE A 353 -13.59 -20.41 2.33
N ASP A 354 -12.64 -19.45 2.36
CA ASP A 354 -11.40 -19.58 3.13
C ASP A 354 -11.66 -19.74 4.63
N ILE A 355 -12.45 -18.83 5.21
CA ILE A 355 -12.80 -18.88 6.63
C ILE A 355 -13.73 -20.05 6.92
N GLY A 356 -14.65 -20.37 6.01
CA GLY A 356 -15.56 -21.50 6.17
C GLY A 356 -14.79 -22.82 6.32
N VAL A 357 -13.81 -23.07 5.47
CA VAL A 357 -12.97 -24.28 5.55
C VAL A 357 -12.07 -24.25 6.79
N LEU A 358 -11.48 -23.10 7.14
CA LEU A 358 -10.66 -22.96 8.35
C LEU A 358 -11.46 -23.24 9.65
N ASP A 359 -12.71 -22.79 9.71
CA ASP A 359 -13.62 -23.07 10.83
C ASP A 359 -13.85 -24.59 10.98
N ILE A 360 -14.12 -25.28 9.86
CA ILE A 360 -14.33 -26.73 9.87
C ILE A 360 -13.06 -27.49 10.22
N GLU A 361 -11.90 -27.07 9.72
CA GLU A 361 -10.63 -27.74 10.01
C GLU A 361 -10.24 -27.57 11.49
N HIS A 362 -10.52 -26.41 12.08
CA HIS A 362 -10.41 -26.19 13.53
C HIS A 362 -11.34 -27.13 14.32
N LEU A 363 -12.60 -27.29 13.90
CA LEU A 363 -13.53 -28.22 14.54
C LEU A 363 -13.06 -29.68 14.45
N ARG A 364 -12.54 -30.10 13.29
CA ARG A 364 -11.92 -31.43 13.10
C ARG A 364 -10.75 -31.64 14.05
N MET A 365 -9.89 -30.63 14.20
CA MET A 365 -8.76 -30.65 15.14
C MET A 365 -9.23 -30.81 16.59
N VAL A 366 -10.18 -29.99 17.05
CA VAL A 366 -10.74 -30.08 18.42
C VAL A 366 -11.40 -31.45 18.64
N GLY A 367 -12.14 -31.97 17.67
CA GLY A 367 -12.74 -33.31 17.72
C GLY A 367 -11.71 -34.44 17.83
N ARG A 368 -10.56 -34.33 17.16
CA ARG A 368 -9.44 -35.29 17.28
C ARG A 368 -8.75 -35.18 18.64
N LEU A 369 -8.45 -33.95 19.09
CA LEU A 369 -7.72 -33.71 20.33
C LEU A 369 -8.54 -34.03 21.58
N SER A 370 -9.85 -33.73 21.58
CA SER A 370 -10.74 -34.07 22.70
C SER A 370 -10.86 -35.57 22.94
N LYS A 371 -10.77 -36.40 21.88
CA LYS A 371 -10.70 -37.87 22.01
C LYS A 371 -9.37 -38.36 22.59
N LYS A 372 -8.27 -37.66 22.31
CA LYS A 372 -6.92 -38.03 22.75
C LYS A 372 -6.60 -37.52 24.15
N TYR A 373 -7.02 -36.29 24.45
CA TYR A 373 -6.81 -35.58 25.69
C TYR A 373 -8.20 -35.23 26.24
N ASN A 374 -8.71 -36.07 27.15
CA ASN A 374 -10.00 -35.88 27.78
C ASN A 374 -10.20 -34.41 28.14
N SER A 375 -11.23 -33.77 27.56
CA SER A 375 -11.61 -32.36 27.77
C SER A 375 -10.81 -31.24 27.08
N TYR A 376 -10.04 -31.50 26.02
CA TYR A 376 -9.43 -30.41 25.23
C TYR A 376 -10.49 -29.45 24.65
N ARG A 377 -10.35 -28.16 24.97
CA ARG A 377 -11.11 -27.04 24.38
C ARG A 377 -10.12 -26.00 23.89
N SER A 378 -10.31 -25.52 22.67
CA SER A 378 -9.60 -24.36 22.12
C SER A 378 -10.61 -23.44 21.49
N GLU A 379 -10.45 -22.14 21.72
CA GLU A 379 -11.16 -21.12 20.98
C GLU A 379 -10.68 -21.09 19.53
N ASN A 380 -11.59 -20.77 18.61
CA ASN A 380 -11.24 -20.63 17.21
C ASN A 380 -10.54 -19.27 16.99
N PRO A 381 -9.26 -19.25 16.60
CA PRO A 381 -8.50 -18.01 16.48
C PRO A 381 -9.01 -17.08 15.38
N PHE A 382 -9.82 -17.58 14.45
CA PHE A 382 -10.43 -16.78 13.38
C PHE A 382 -11.77 -16.16 13.78
N ARG A 383 -12.29 -16.49 14.99
CA ARG A 383 -13.60 -16.06 15.51
C ARG A 383 -13.50 -15.39 16.88
N ASN A 384 -12.43 -14.62 17.10
CA ASN A 384 -12.09 -13.94 18.37
C ASN A 384 -12.48 -12.46 18.40
N GLY A 385 -13.40 -12.01 17.54
CA GLY A 385 -13.80 -10.60 17.43
C GLY A 385 -13.05 -9.79 16.37
N CYS A 386 -12.02 -10.38 15.74
CA CYS A 386 -11.32 -9.77 14.60
C CYS A 386 -12.26 -9.50 13.42
N GLN A 387 -12.03 -8.37 12.74
CA GLN A 387 -12.73 -8.06 11.50
C GLN A 387 -12.31 -9.06 10.40
N ILE A 388 -13.28 -9.63 9.68
CA ILE A 388 -13.02 -10.46 8.50
C ILE A 388 -13.33 -9.64 7.25
N TYR A 389 -12.33 -9.48 6.38
CA TYR A 389 -12.38 -8.61 5.22
C TYR A 389 -12.23 -9.37 3.91
N CYS A 390 -13.18 -9.15 3.00
CA CYS A 390 -13.28 -9.86 1.73
C CYS A 390 -12.93 -8.93 0.57
N THR A 391 -11.78 -9.13 -0.08
CA THR A 391 -11.33 -8.22 -1.15
C THR A 391 -12.19 -8.32 -2.40
N MET A 392 -12.67 -9.51 -2.80
CA MET A 392 -13.55 -9.64 -3.98
C MET A 392 -14.88 -8.90 -3.80
N LYS A 393 -15.46 -8.94 -2.59
CA LYS A 393 -16.71 -8.23 -2.27
C LYS A 393 -16.48 -6.72 -2.29
N LYS A 394 -15.40 -6.22 -1.67
CA LYS A 394 -15.07 -4.80 -1.73
C LYS A 394 -14.82 -4.34 -3.17
N PHE A 395 -14.08 -5.12 -3.95
CA PHE A 395 -13.76 -4.78 -5.33
C PHE A 395 -15.03 -4.66 -6.18
N SER A 396 -15.94 -5.63 -6.08
CA SER A 396 -17.25 -5.58 -6.75
C SER A 396 -18.09 -4.38 -6.30
N GLN A 397 -18.05 -3.99 -5.02
CA GLN A 397 -18.72 -2.77 -4.55
C GLN A 397 -18.16 -1.48 -5.19
N LEU A 398 -16.86 -1.43 -5.44
CA LEU A 398 -16.18 -0.24 -5.98
C LEU A 398 -16.32 -0.11 -7.50
N PHE A 399 -16.19 -1.23 -8.22
CA PHE A 399 -16.11 -1.24 -9.69
C PHE A 399 -17.36 -1.84 -10.35
N GLY A 400 -18.32 -2.34 -9.57
CA GLY A 400 -19.49 -3.07 -10.05
C GLY A 400 -19.16 -4.47 -10.55
N GLY A 401 -20.17 -5.17 -11.04
CA GLY A 401 -20.03 -6.50 -11.65
C GLY A 401 -20.00 -7.66 -10.67
N LYS A 402 -19.68 -8.86 -11.18
CA LYS A 402 -19.53 -10.09 -10.37
C LYS A 402 -18.29 -10.01 -9.49
N TYR A 403 -18.21 -10.87 -8.48
CA TYR A 403 -16.97 -11.03 -7.70
C TYR A 403 -15.84 -11.48 -8.63
N PRO A 404 -14.77 -10.67 -8.79
CA PRO A 404 -13.65 -11.03 -9.64
C PRO A 404 -12.87 -12.18 -9.01
N LYS A 405 -12.17 -12.95 -9.83
CA LYS A 405 -11.08 -13.81 -9.37
C LYS A 405 -9.88 -12.95 -8.95
N LEU A 406 -8.97 -13.54 -8.17
CA LEU A 406 -7.83 -12.81 -7.62
C LEU A 406 -6.92 -12.23 -8.71
N TYR A 407 -6.67 -13.00 -9.77
CA TYR A 407 -5.89 -12.52 -10.91
C TYR A 407 -6.58 -11.39 -11.67
N GLU A 408 -7.91 -11.44 -11.82
CA GLU A 408 -8.66 -10.37 -12.53
C GLU A 408 -8.56 -9.05 -11.76
N MET A 409 -8.65 -9.13 -10.42
CA MET A 409 -8.42 -7.98 -9.54
C MET A 409 -6.99 -7.45 -9.69
N TYR A 410 -5.98 -8.33 -9.70
CA TYR A 410 -4.58 -7.94 -9.89
C TYR A 410 -4.36 -7.24 -11.24
N GLU A 411 -4.81 -7.85 -12.33
CA GLU A 411 -4.60 -7.33 -13.69
C GLU A 411 -5.26 -5.96 -13.87
N GLN A 412 -6.44 -5.76 -13.28
CA GLN A 412 -7.13 -4.48 -13.33
C GLN A 412 -6.42 -3.39 -12.50
N LEU A 413 -5.91 -3.72 -11.31
CA LEU A 413 -5.24 -2.75 -10.44
C LEU A 413 -3.84 -2.38 -10.96
N PHE A 414 -3.07 -3.37 -11.40
CA PHE A 414 -1.67 -3.21 -11.79
C PHE A 414 -1.49 -2.96 -13.30
N LYS A 415 -2.53 -3.14 -14.12
CA LYS A 415 -2.50 -2.96 -15.58
C LYS A 415 -1.38 -3.79 -16.24
N GLU A 416 -1.14 -4.98 -15.69
CA GLU A 416 -0.18 -5.97 -16.16
C GLU A 416 -0.73 -7.37 -15.93
N ASP A 417 -0.13 -8.38 -16.57
CA ASP A 417 -0.59 -9.77 -16.45
C ASP A 417 -0.25 -10.31 -15.05
N ALA A 418 -1.14 -11.12 -14.47
CA ALA A 418 -0.92 -11.68 -13.14
C ALA A 418 0.31 -12.61 -13.09
N PRO A 419 0.95 -12.76 -11.90
CA PRO A 419 2.02 -13.73 -11.72
C PRO A 419 1.60 -15.15 -12.13
N LYS A 420 2.56 -15.93 -12.64
CA LYS A 420 2.35 -17.35 -12.96
C LYS A 420 2.19 -18.18 -11.67
N ASN A 421 1.67 -19.39 -11.81
CA ASN A 421 1.45 -20.36 -10.72
C ASN A 421 0.43 -19.89 -9.67
N LEU A 422 -0.68 -19.29 -10.14
CA LEU A 422 -1.90 -19.13 -9.34
C LEU A 422 -2.39 -20.51 -8.85
N HIS A 423 -3.15 -20.54 -7.76
CA HIS A 423 -3.50 -21.77 -7.02
C HIS A 423 -2.30 -22.37 -6.28
N ASN A 424 -1.48 -21.47 -5.76
CA ASN A 424 -0.47 -21.77 -4.77
C ASN A 424 -0.68 -20.72 -3.68
N ALA A 425 -1.17 -21.16 -2.52
CA ALA A 425 -1.57 -20.25 -1.46
C ALA A 425 -0.49 -19.21 -1.09
N LYS A 426 0.80 -19.51 -1.27
CA LYS A 426 1.88 -18.54 -1.02
C LYS A 426 1.85 -17.39 -2.04
N ILE A 427 1.67 -17.71 -3.32
CA ILE A 427 1.58 -16.73 -4.41
C ILE A 427 0.27 -15.96 -4.27
N ASP A 428 -0.82 -16.64 -3.93
CA ASP A 428 -2.13 -16.00 -3.77
C ASP A 428 -2.16 -15.05 -2.56
N VAL A 429 -1.51 -15.37 -1.44
CA VAL A 429 -1.28 -14.41 -0.33
C VAL A 429 -0.47 -13.20 -0.77
N GLU A 430 0.58 -13.39 -1.58
CA GLU A 430 1.39 -12.28 -2.09
C GLU A 430 0.54 -11.33 -2.95
N ILE A 431 -0.23 -11.88 -3.89
CA ILE A 431 -1.11 -11.11 -4.77
C ILE A 431 -2.21 -10.40 -3.97
N LEU A 432 -2.84 -11.10 -3.01
CA LEU A 432 -3.87 -10.56 -2.15
C LEU A 432 -3.36 -9.36 -1.34
N ARG A 433 -2.18 -9.51 -0.71
CA ARG A 433 -1.52 -8.46 0.06
C ARG A 433 -1.20 -7.26 -0.82
N ASP A 434 -0.58 -7.48 -1.97
CA ASP A 434 -0.16 -6.40 -2.85
C ASP A 434 -1.37 -5.63 -3.41
N CYS A 435 -2.44 -6.32 -3.81
CA CYS A 435 -3.71 -5.69 -4.22
C CYS A 435 -4.32 -4.85 -3.08
N PHE A 436 -4.38 -5.39 -1.87
CA PHE A 436 -4.92 -4.68 -0.70
C PHE A 436 -4.16 -3.38 -0.44
N TYR A 437 -2.83 -3.42 -0.41
CA TYR A 437 -2.03 -2.23 -0.14
C TYR A 437 -2.11 -1.21 -1.27
N LEU A 438 -2.27 -1.63 -2.53
CA LEU A 438 -2.48 -0.70 -3.63
C LEU A 438 -3.86 -0.03 -3.53
N MET A 439 -4.90 -0.79 -3.18
CA MET A 439 -6.23 -0.22 -2.90
C MET A 439 -6.18 0.78 -1.73
N ASN A 440 -5.42 0.50 -0.67
CA ASN A 440 -5.24 1.41 0.46
C ASN A 440 -4.54 2.71 0.03
N LEU A 441 -3.50 2.57 -0.80
CA LEU A 441 -2.70 3.67 -1.32
C LEU A 441 -3.51 4.58 -2.26
N TYR A 442 -4.41 4.01 -3.07
CA TYR A 442 -5.33 4.76 -3.93
C TYR A 442 -6.56 5.29 -3.19
N GLY A 443 -6.74 4.93 -1.92
CA GLY A 443 -7.86 5.35 -1.09
C GLY A 443 -9.18 4.65 -1.39
N TYR A 444 -9.15 3.47 -2.04
CA TYR A 444 -10.32 2.59 -2.23
C TYR A 444 -10.71 1.85 -0.96
N ILE A 445 -9.76 1.68 -0.04
CA ILE A 445 -9.93 1.16 1.32
C ILE A 445 -9.10 2.02 2.26
N LYS A 446 -9.41 1.98 3.55
CA LYS A 446 -8.58 2.60 4.59
C LYS A 446 -8.31 1.64 5.71
N PHE A 447 -7.05 1.30 5.90
CA PHE A 447 -6.62 0.58 7.08
C PHE A 447 -6.22 1.58 8.17
N ASP A 448 -6.96 1.56 9.28
CA ASP A 448 -6.66 2.32 10.49
C ASP A 448 -5.79 1.43 11.41
N GLU A 449 -4.48 1.69 11.37
CA GLU A 449 -3.46 1.00 12.16
C GLU A 449 -3.62 1.22 13.68
N HIS A 450 -4.31 2.29 14.11
CA HIS A 450 -4.57 2.54 15.53
C HIS A 450 -5.74 1.72 16.05
N LYS A 451 -6.78 1.55 15.22
CA LYS A 451 -7.96 0.75 15.58
C LYS A 451 -7.81 -0.73 15.26
N GLY A 452 -6.87 -1.10 14.39
CA GLY A 452 -6.78 -2.44 13.84
C GLY A 452 -8.03 -2.77 13.01
N LEU A 453 -8.51 -1.81 12.20
CA LEU A 453 -9.75 -1.95 11.43
C LEU A 453 -9.60 -1.43 10.01
N ILE A 454 -10.31 -2.07 9.08
CA ILE A 454 -10.44 -1.64 7.71
C ILE A 454 -11.77 -0.91 7.56
N GLU A 455 -11.68 0.40 7.37
CA GLU A 455 -12.81 1.29 7.15
C GLU A 455 -13.22 1.27 5.67
N ASN A 456 -14.52 1.43 5.44
CA ASN A 456 -15.06 1.62 4.10
C ASN A 456 -14.80 3.07 3.67
N ALA A 457 -13.91 3.22 2.68
CA ALA A 457 -13.66 4.47 1.96
C ALA A 457 -14.88 4.96 1.16
#